data_AF-A0A967K143-F1
#
_entry.id   AF-A0A967K143-F1
#
_cell.length_a   1.000
_cell.length_b   1.000
_cell.length_c   1.000
_cell.angle_alpha   90.00
_cell.angle_beta   90.00
_cell.angle_gamma   90.00
#
_symmetry.space_group_name_H-M   'P 1'
#
loop_
_entity.id
_entity.type
_entity.pdbx_description
1 polymer ?
#
loop_
_entity_poly.entity_id
_entity_poly.type
_entity_poly.pdbx_seq_one_letter_code
_entity_poly.pdbx_strand_id
1 'polypeptide(L)' 'DVDEMSIEYEQPGHEPDVLEHAGDKAVILGLLNLAPEAPVERTEHIIERTREALEVLPPERLRLAPDCGM' A
#
# COMPACT_ATOMS: atom_id res chain seq x y z
N ASP A 1 -8.21 -7.83 -18.97
CA ASP A 1 -7.51 -6.61 -18.56
C ASP A 1 -8.08 -6.13 -17.24
N VAL A 2 -7.27 -5.48 -16.41
CA VAL A 2 -7.71 -4.90 -15.12
C VAL A 2 -7.16 -3.49 -14.96
N ASP A 3 -7.96 -2.60 -14.40
CA ASP A 3 -7.62 -1.18 -14.25
C ASP A 3 -6.88 -0.88 -12.95
N GLU A 4 -7.17 -1.64 -11.89
CA GLU A 4 -6.62 -1.46 -10.55
C GLU A 4 -6.12 -2.79 -9.97
N MET A 5 -5.06 -2.71 -9.17
CA MET A 5 -4.47 -3.83 -8.42
C MET A 5 -4.48 -3.48 -6.94
N SER A 6 -4.95 -4.39 -6.10
CA SER A 6 -4.77 -4.31 -4.64
C SER A 6 -3.56 -5.13 -4.22
N ILE A 7 -2.79 -4.61 -3.28
CA ILE A 7 -1.60 -5.25 -2.72
C ILE A 7 -1.60 -5.12 -1.19
N GLU A 8 -1.37 -6.24 -0.50
CA GLU A 8 -1.00 -6.25 0.91
C GLU A 8 0.43 -5.74 1.02
N TYR A 9 0.65 -4.59 1.66
CA TYR A 9 1.94 -3.91 1.62
C TYR A 9 2.51 -3.70 3.03
N GLU A 10 1.67 -3.56 4.05
CA GLU A 10 2.11 -3.38 5.43
C GLU A 10 2.53 -4.69 6.10
N GLN A 11 1.65 -5.69 6.14
CA GLN A 11 1.89 -6.96 6.83
C GLN A 11 3.07 -7.75 6.24
N PRO A 12 3.26 -7.84 4.90
CA PRO A 12 4.44 -8.48 4.33
C PRO A 12 5.72 -7.66 4.49
N GLY A 13 5.62 -6.37 4.85
CA GLY A 13 6.75 -5.44 4.91
C GLY A 13 7.36 -5.20 3.54
N HIS A 14 6.54 -4.98 2.51
CA HIS A 14 7.04 -4.71 1.18
C HIS A 14 7.68 -3.32 1.09
N GLU A 15 8.73 -3.23 0.28
CA GLU A 15 9.41 -1.98 -0.04
C GLU A 15 8.83 -1.37 -1.34
N PRO A 16 9.04 -0.06 -1.60
CA PRO A 16 8.40 0.62 -2.73
C PRO A 16 8.74 0.04 -4.11
N ASP A 17 9.89 -0.63 -4.25
CA ASP A 17 10.37 -1.25 -5.48
C ASP A 17 9.37 -2.28 -6.05
N VAL A 18 8.58 -2.95 -5.20
CA VAL A 18 7.53 -3.87 -5.65
C VAL A 18 6.51 -3.16 -6.54
N LEU A 19 6.26 -1.86 -6.32
CA LEU A 19 5.26 -1.07 -7.04
C LEU A 19 5.66 -0.77 -8.49
N GLU A 20 6.95 -0.90 -8.84
CA GLU A 20 7.42 -0.78 -10.23
C GLU A 20 6.78 -1.82 -11.16
N HIS A 21 6.33 -2.94 -10.59
CA HIS A 21 5.69 -4.04 -11.32
C HIS A 21 4.20 -3.77 -11.64
N ALA A 22 3.62 -2.68 -11.12
CA ALA A 22 2.22 -2.34 -11.37
C ALA A 22 1.95 -1.84 -12.80
N GLY A 23 2.99 -1.56 -13.60
CA GLY A 23 2.86 -1.05 -14.97
C GLY A 23 2.11 0.28 -14.99
N ASP A 24 1.02 0.37 -15.75
CA ASP A 24 0.16 1.56 -15.86
C ASP A 24 -1.09 1.54 -14.95
N LYS A 25 -1.25 0.49 -14.13
CA LYS A 25 -2.47 0.29 -13.32
C LYS A 25 -2.51 1.22 -12.11
N ALA A 26 -3.70 1.53 -11.61
CA ALA A 26 -3.81 2.11 -10.28
C ALA A 26 -3.50 1.05 -9.21
N VAL A 27 -2.95 1.47 -8.08
CA VAL A 27 -2.61 0.60 -6.95
C VAL A 27 -3.44 1.00 -5.73
N ILE A 28 -4.14 0.01 -5.18
CA ILE A 28 -4.78 0.07 -3.88
C ILE A 28 -3.77 -0.49 -2.87
N LEU A 29 -3.10 0.41 -2.17
CA LEU A 29 -1.98 0.13 -1.26
C LEU A 29 -2.50 -0.21 0.14
N GLY A 30 -2.27 -1.44 0.58
CA GLY A 30 -2.56 -1.89 1.93
C GLY A 30 -1.60 -1.31 2.97
N LEU A 31 -2.12 -0.58 3.94
CA LEU A 31 -1.31 0.16 4.93
C LEU A 31 -1.59 -0.24 6.38
N LEU A 32 -2.42 -1.27 6.59
CA LEU A 32 -2.79 -1.75 7.91
C LEU A 32 -2.51 -3.25 7.99
N ASN A 33 -1.69 -3.64 8.95
CA ASN A 33 -1.43 -5.03 9.29
C ASN A 33 -2.63 -5.58 10.06
N LEU A 34 -3.29 -6.60 9.49
CA LEU A 34 -4.51 -7.16 10.04
C LEU A 34 -4.27 -8.40 10.92
N ALA A 35 -3.01 -8.72 11.25
CA ALA A 35 -2.72 -9.78 12.20
C ALA A 35 -3.39 -9.48 13.57
N PRO A 36 -4.02 -10.46 14.24
CA PRO A 36 -4.81 -10.21 15.46
C PRO A 36 -4.03 -9.55 16.60
N GLU A 37 -2.72 -9.79 16.66
CA GLU A 37 -1.81 -9.26 17.68
C GLU A 37 -1.06 -8.01 17.22
N ALA A 38 -1.26 -7.53 15.99
CA ALA A 38 -0.63 -6.32 15.50
C ALA A 38 -1.15 -5.09 16.28
N PRO A 39 -0.26 -4.16 16.66
CA PRO A 39 -0.69 -2.88 17.19
C PRO A 39 -1.36 -2.05 16.09
N VAL A 40 -2.29 -1.17 16.45
CA VAL A 40 -2.84 -0.18 15.51
C VAL A 40 -1.72 0.70 14.98
N GLU A 41 -1.67 0.87 13.67
CA GLU A 41 -0.70 1.71 13.00
C GLU A 41 -0.83 3.17 13.44
N ARG A 42 0.32 3.81 13.65
CA ARG A 42 0.35 5.25 13.91
C ARG A 42 0.14 5.99 12.60
N THR A 43 -0.55 7.13 12.67
CA THR A 43 -0.75 7.99 11.50
C THR A 43 0.57 8.39 10.84
N GLU A 44 1.62 8.65 11.61
CA GLU A 44 2.94 9.00 11.08
C GLU A 44 3.55 7.88 10.24
N HIS A 45 3.36 6.63 10.67
CA HIS A 45 3.81 5.44 9.94
C HIS A 45 3.08 5.32 8.60
N ILE A 46 1.75 5.44 8.60
CA ILE A 46 0.94 5.41 7.38
C ILE A 46 1.38 6.51 6.39
N ILE A 47 1.67 7.72 6.91
CA ILE A 47 2.16 8.84 6.09
C ILE A 47 3.54 8.55 5.50
N GLU A 48 4.47 8.00 6.28
CA GLU A 48 5.82 7.62 5.82
C GLU A 48 5.73 6.57 4.70
N ARG A 49 5.00 5.47 4.93
CA ARG A 49 4.78 4.40 3.93
C ARG A 49 4.12 4.92 2.67
N THR A 50 3.17 5.85 2.79
CA THR A 50 2.53 6.49 1.63
C THR A 50 3.52 7.36 0.85
N ARG A 51 4.38 8.13 1.52
CA ARG A 51 5.38 8.97 0.86
C ARG A 51 6.40 8.14 0.09
N GLU A 52 6.86 7.04 0.68
CA GLU A 52 7.75 6.08 0.02
C GLU A 52 7.11 5.50 -1.25
N ALA A 53 5.83 5.11 -1.19
CA ALA A 53 5.09 4.64 -2.37
C ALA A 53 4.96 5.72 -3.46
N LEU A 54 4.82 7.00 -3.06
CA LEU A 54 4.73 8.14 -3.98
C LEU A 54 6.06 8.47 -4.69
N GLU A 55 7.18 7.90 -4.25
CA GLU A 55 8.45 7.99 -4.98
C GLU A 55 8.44 7.13 -6.26
N VAL A 56 7.57 6.10 -6.30
CA VAL A 56 7.46 5.15 -7.41
C VAL A 56 6.20 5.37 -8.24
N LEU A 57 5.07 5.67 -7.59
CA LEU A 57 3.78 5.87 -8.26
C LEU A 57 3.28 7.31 -8.11
N PRO A 58 2.71 7.90 -9.17
CA PRO A 58 2.17 9.24 -9.08
C PRO A 58 0.87 9.24 -8.24
N PRO A 59 0.53 10.34 -7.55
CA PRO A 59 -0.59 10.40 -6.60
C PRO A 59 -1.94 9.97 -7.18
N GLU A 60 -2.17 10.22 -8.47
CA GLU A 60 -3.43 9.93 -9.16
C GLU A 60 -3.65 8.41 -9.35
N ARG A 61 -2.59 7.61 -9.19
CA ARG A 61 -2.60 6.16 -9.30
C ARG A 61 -2.59 5.44 -7.95
N LEU A 62 -2.60 6.16 -6.82
CA LEU A 62 -2.49 5.56 -5.50
C LEU A 62 -3.78 5.72 -4.69
N ARG A 63 -4.31 4.61 -4.16
CA ARG A 63 -5.45 4.59 -3.23
C ARG A 63 -5.02 3.90 -1.94
N LEU A 64 -5.33 4.49 -0.79
CA LEU A 64 -4.96 3.92 0.50
C LEU A 64 -6.07 2.99 1.01
N ALA A 65 -5.69 1.82 1.54
CA ALA A 65 -6.61 0.80 2.03
C ALA A 65 -6.00 0.01 3.21
N PRO A 66 -6.79 -0.79 3.96
CA PRO A 66 -6.25 -1.92 4.72
C PRO A 66 -5.64 -2.97 3.78
N ASP A 67 -4.75 -3.83 4.30
CA ASP A 67 -4.18 -4.94 3.52
C ASP A 67 -5.27 -5.88 2.97
N CYS A 68 -6.30 -6.17 3.77
CA CYS A 68 -7.40 -7.04 3.36
C CYS A 68 -8.76 -6.56 3.89
N GLY A 69 -9.80 -7.38 3.72
CA GLY A 69 -11.11 -7.15 4.33
C GLY A 69 -11.06 -7.31 5.86
N MET A 70 -11.89 -6.53 6.56
CA MET A 70 -12.07 -6.58 8.01
C MET A 70 -13.48 -7.07 8.37
#